data_AF-A0A2V3JI78-F1
#
_entry.id   AF-A0A2V3JI78-F1
#
_cell.length_a   1.000
_cell.length_b   1.000
_cell.length_c   1.000
_cell.angle_alpha   90.00
_cell.angle_beta   90.00
_cell.angle_gamma   90.00
#
_symmetry.space_group_name_H-M   'P 1'
#
loop_
_entity.id
_entity.type
_entity.pdbx_description
1 polymer ?
#
loop_
_entity_poly.entity_id
_entity_poly.type
_entity_poly.pdbx_seq_one_letter_code
_entity_poly.pdbx_strand_id
1 'polypeptide(L)'
;MFLPLNERQFEFWRLRRDGMAGVEIAKSFSISRQSVSKALQGMDSKVSRVLLEMARSNRIEVTKVNFERGVLFGRSVQLNADAIIFVSARHGVQVWYRHDGNCDGCSRFDECKRLLDEYAREIGVTLEGSGNPSEMADELFHKLEGIV
;
A
#
# COMPACT_ATOMS: atom_id res chain seq x y z
N MET A 1 12.81 -8.47 3.54
CA MET A 1 13.60 -7.23 3.26
C MET A 1 12.76 -6.03 3.71
N PHE A 2 13.35 -4.98 4.27
CA PHE A 2 12.59 -3.79 4.72
C PHE A 2 12.58 -2.71 3.63
N LEU A 3 11.44 -2.06 3.39
CA LEU A 3 11.39 -0.88 2.52
C LEU A 3 11.98 0.31 3.27
N PRO A 4 12.99 1.00 2.72
CA PRO A 4 13.66 2.09 3.45
C PRO A 4 12.81 3.37 3.39
N LEU A 5 11.79 3.45 4.25
CA LEU A 5 10.78 4.52 4.25
C LEU A 5 11.38 5.93 4.43
N ASN A 6 12.56 6.03 5.05
CA ASN A 6 13.25 7.29 5.31
C ASN A 6 14.27 7.68 4.22
N GLU A 7 14.41 6.87 3.15
CA GLU A 7 15.30 7.21 2.04
C GLU A 7 14.65 8.22 1.09
N ARG A 8 15.46 9.14 0.57
CA ARG A 8 15.01 10.13 -0.44
C ARG A 8 14.37 9.48 -1.68
N GLN A 9 14.82 8.28 -2.05
CA GLN A 9 14.25 7.53 -3.17
C GLN A 9 12.79 7.11 -2.90
N PHE A 10 12.48 6.77 -1.64
CA PHE A 10 11.13 6.40 -1.23
C PHE A 10 10.21 7.61 -1.26
N GLU A 11 10.71 8.77 -0.82
CA GLU A 11 9.96 10.02 -0.90
C GLU A 11 9.60 10.40 -2.36
N PHE A 12 10.52 10.19 -3.32
CA PHE A 12 10.20 10.41 -4.74
C PHE A 12 9.11 9.47 -5.23
N TRP A 13 9.19 8.20 -4.84
CA TRP A 13 8.18 7.20 -5.18
C TRP A 13 6.80 7.56 -4.60
N ARG A 14 6.77 8.01 -3.34
CA ARG A 14 5.56 8.49 -2.67
C ARG A 14 4.96 9.70 -3.39
N LEU A 15 5.77 10.71 -3.70
CA LEU A 15 5.30 11.90 -4.43
C LEU A 15 4.75 11.55 -5.82
N ARG A 16 5.39 10.62 -6.55
CA ARG A 16 4.87 10.13 -7.83
C ARG A 16 3.54 9.41 -7.65
N ARG A 17 3.44 8.54 -6.65
CA ARG A 17 2.20 7.84 -6.31
C ARG A 17 1.06 8.82 -6.00
N ASP A 18 1.37 9.93 -5.35
CA ASP A 18 0.40 10.97 -4.99
C ASP A 18 0.08 11.89 -6.20
N GLY A 19 0.66 11.63 -7.38
CA GLY A 19 0.33 12.27 -8.66
C GLY A 19 1.36 13.30 -9.16
N MET A 20 2.43 13.57 -8.42
CA MET A 20 3.44 14.55 -8.82
C MET A 20 4.29 14.04 -9.98
N ALA A 21 4.44 14.84 -11.04
CA ALA A 21 5.24 14.44 -12.19
C ALA A 21 6.74 14.43 -11.85
N GLY A 22 7.52 13.54 -12.47
CA GLY A 22 8.98 13.46 -12.24
C GLY A 22 9.73 14.78 -12.49
N VAL A 23 9.20 15.64 -13.37
CA VAL A 23 9.73 17.00 -13.61
C VAL A 23 9.52 17.91 -12.40
N GLU A 24 8.36 17.83 -11.77
CA GLU A 24 8.03 18.61 -10.57
C GLU A 24 8.84 18.13 -9.37
N ILE A 25 8.99 16.81 -9.21
CA ILE A 25 9.89 16.22 -8.20
C ILE A 25 11.33 16.73 -8.41
N ALA A 26 11.84 16.70 -9.65
CA ALA A 26 13.18 17.18 -9.96
C ALA A 26 13.38 18.66 -9.57
N LYS A 27 12.38 19.50 -9.85
CA LYS A 27 12.38 20.93 -9.46
C LYS A 27 12.37 21.11 -7.94
N SER A 28 11.47 20.43 -7.22
CA SER A 28 11.33 20.54 -5.76
C SER A 28 12.60 20.15 -5.00
N PHE A 29 13.40 19.23 -5.57
CA PHE A 29 14.64 18.77 -4.96
C PHE A 29 15.91 19.35 -5.60
N SER A 30 15.79 20.27 -6.56
CA SER A 30 16.92 20.87 -7.29
C SER A 30 17.91 19.85 -7.88
N ILE A 31 17.39 18.77 -8.46
CA ILE A 31 18.18 17.70 -9.09
C ILE A 31 17.74 17.47 -10.55
N SER A 32 18.53 16.69 -11.29
CA SER A 32 18.20 16.36 -12.67
C SER A 32 17.01 15.39 -12.78
N ARG A 33 16.26 15.48 -13.88
CA ARG A 33 15.19 14.52 -14.21
C ARG A 33 15.71 13.09 -14.32
N GLN A 34 16.94 12.93 -14.81
CA GLN A 34 17.62 11.64 -14.93
C GLN A 34 17.88 11.04 -13.54
N SER A 35 18.30 11.86 -12.57
CA SER A 35 18.48 11.43 -11.18
C SER A 35 17.18 10.95 -10.54
N VAL A 36 16.07 11.67 -10.76
CA VAL A 36 14.74 11.26 -10.28
C VAL A 36 14.31 9.95 -10.94
N SER A 37 14.43 9.83 -12.27
CA SER A 37 14.06 8.62 -13.00
C SER A 37 14.82 7.38 -12.51
N LYS A 38 16.14 7.50 -12.31
CA LYS A 38 16.97 6.40 -11.78
C LYS A 38 16.56 6.01 -10.35
N ALA A 39 16.26 6.99 -9.51
CA ALA A 39 15.78 6.75 -8.15
C ALA A 39 14.42 6.03 -8.13
N LEU A 40 13.48 6.46 -8.97
CA LEU A 40 12.17 5.82 -9.11
C LEU A 40 12.28 4.38 -9.62
N GLN A 41 13.08 4.12 -10.66
CA GLN A 41 13.32 2.75 -11.16
C GLN A 41 13.90 1.82 -10.09
N GLY A 42 14.85 2.32 -9.30
CA GLY A 42 15.41 1.60 -8.17
C GLY A 42 14.36 1.29 -7.11
N MET A 43 13.48 2.25 -6.81
CA MET A 43 12.42 2.06 -5.83
C MET A 43 11.30 1.14 -6.32
N ASP A 44 10.90 1.23 -7.59
CA ASP A 44 9.92 0.33 -8.21
C ASP A 44 10.40 -1.13 -8.15
N SER A 45 11.69 -1.35 -8.36
CA SER A 45 12.32 -2.67 -8.21
C SER A 45 12.30 -3.18 -6.76
N LYS A 46 12.48 -2.28 -5.77
CA LYS A 46 12.40 -2.64 -4.35
C LYS A 46 10.95 -2.94 -3.93
N VAL A 47 10.00 -2.08 -4.31
CA VAL A 47 8.57 -2.22 -4.00
C VAL A 47 8.01 -3.50 -4.61
N SER A 48 8.28 -3.75 -5.90
CA SER A 48 7.84 -4.98 -6.57
C SER A 48 8.37 -6.23 -5.89
N ARG A 49 9.66 -6.27 -5.56
CA ARG A 49 10.26 -7.39 -4.84
C ARG A 49 9.58 -7.62 -3.49
N VAL A 50 9.40 -6.58 -2.68
CA VAL A 50 8.81 -6.73 -1.34
C VAL A 50 7.35 -7.18 -1.43
N LEU A 51 6.53 -6.62 -2.33
CA LEU A 51 5.14 -7.06 -2.50
C LEU A 51 5.05 -8.54 -2.89
N LEU A 52 5.88 -8.98 -3.84
CA LEU A 52 5.90 -10.38 -4.28
C LEU A 52 6.46 -11.33 -3.21
N GLU A 53 7.49 -10.91 -2.48
CA GLU A 53 8.02 -11.67 -1.33
C GLU A 53 6.98 -11.82 -0.23
N MET A 54 6.22 -10.77 0.08
CA MET A 54 5.14 -10.81 1.06
C MET A 54 4.02 -11.74 0.59
N ALA A 55 3.62 -11.69 -0.69
CA ALA A 55 2.62 -12.59 -1.23
C ALA A 55 3.06 -14.06 -1.10
N ARG A 56 4.30 -14.37 -1.51
CA ARG A 56 4.88 -15.72 -1.38
C ARG A 56 4.94 -16.19 0.07
N SER A 57 5.41 -15.35 0.98
CA SER A 57 5.56 -15.69 2.41
C SER A 57 4.22 -15.95 3.09
N ASN A 58 3.16 -15.32 2.59
CA ASN A 58 1.80 -15.45 3.10
C ASN A 58 0.93 -16.44 2.30
N ARG A 59 1.53 -17.16 1.32
CA ARG A 59 0.83 -18.08 0.40
C ARG A 59 -0.38 -17.44 -0.29
N ILE A 60 -0.20 -16.20 -0.72
CA ILE A 60 -1.16 -15.44 -1.50
C ILE A 60 -0.83 -15.62 -2.99
N GLU A 61 -1.78 -16.15 -3.74
CA GLU A 61 -1.73 -16.19 -5.20
C GLU A 61 -2.09 -14.83 -5.76
N VAL A 62 -1.16 -14.22 -6.50
CA VAL A 62 -1.31 -12.85 -7.02
C VAL A 62 -2.35 -12.83 -8.14
N THR A 63 -3.34 -11.94 -8.03
CA THR A 63 -4.38 -11.74 -9.05
C THR A 63 -4.17 -10.45 -9.84
N LYS A 64 -3.78 -9.37 -9.16
CA LYS A 64 -3.55 -8.05 -9.76
C LYS A 64 -2.46 -7.32 -9.00
N VAL A 65 -1.66 -6.51 -9.69
CA VAL A 65 -0.59 -5.74 -9.03
C VAL A 65 -0.37 -4.40 -9.73
N ASN A 66 -0.16 -3.35 -8.92
CA ASN A 66 0.27 -2.05 -9.38
C ASN A 66 1.44 -1.58 -8.50
N PHE A 67 2.66 -1.77 -9.00
CA PHE A 67 3.88 -1.43 -8.28
C PHE A 67 4.08 0.07 -8.09
N GLU A 68 3.53 0.90 -8.98
CA GLU A 68 3.61 2.37 -8.84
C GLU A 68 2.72 2.88 -7.71
N ARG A 69 1.57 2.22 -7.49
CA ARG A 69 0.68 2.45 -6.36
C ARG A 69 1.13 1.71 -5.10
N GLY A 70 1.99 0.70 -5.24
CA GLY A 70 2.46 -0.13 -4.15
C GLY A 70 1.37 -1.04 -3.60
N VAL A 71 0.50 -1.55 -4.47
CA VAL A 71 -0.66 -2.38 -4.12
C VAL A 71 -0.62 -3.68 -4.91
N LEU A 72 -0.90 -4.79 -4.23
CA LEU A 72 -1.03 -6.12 -4.80
C LEU A 72 -2.30 -6.75 -4.25
N PHE A 73 -3.15 -7.27 -5.14
CA PHE A 73 -4.30 -8.11 -4.80
C PHE A 73 -3.96 -9.58 -5.07
N GLY A 74 -4.55 -10.44 -4.26
CA GLY A 74 -4.43 -11.87 -4.44
C GLY A 74 -5.46 -12.65 -3.62
N ARG A 75 -5.32 -13.97 -3.63
CA ARG A 75 -6.14 -14.87 -2.83
C ARG A 75 -5.26 -15.78 -2.00
N SER A 76 -5.52 -15.86 -0.70
CA SER A 76 -4.90 -16.84 0.18
C SER A 76 -5.62 -18.18 0.04
N VAL A 77 -4.92 -19.17 -0.52
CA VAL A 77 -5.48 -20.53 -0.66
C VAL A 77 -5.72 -21.17 0.71
N GLN A 78 -4.85 -20.89 1.68
CA GLN A 78 -4.94 -21.48 3.02
C GLN A 78 -6.14 -20.97 3.83
N LEU A 79 -6.43 -19.67 3.69
CA LEU A 79 -7.53 -19.02 4.41
C LEU A 79 -8.82 -18.99 3.59
N ASN A 80 -8.76 -19.41 2.31
CA ASN A 80 -9.84 -19.27 1.34
C ASN A 80 -10.43 -17.85 1.31
N ALA A 81 -9.56 -16.84 1.38
CA ALA A 81 -9.92 -15.44 1.53
C ALA A 81 -9.14 -14.57 0.53
N ASP A 82 -9.78 -13.52 0.04
CA ASP A 82 -9.10 -12.51 -0.76
C ASP A 82 -8.15 -11.71 0.14
N ALA A 83 -7.05 -11.23 -0.44
CA ALA A 83 -6.01 -10.53 0.29
C ALA A 83 -5.49 -9.35 -0.52
N ILE A 84 -5.11 -8.30 0.20
CA ILE A 84 -4.37 -7.17 -0.35
C ILE A 84 -3.05 -7.03 0.39
N ILE A 85 -2.02 -6.61 -0.33
CA ILE A 85 -0.74 -6.21 0.21
C ILE A 85 -0.49 -4.79 -0.26
N PHE A 86 -0.20 -3.88 0.65
CA PHE A 86 0.05 -2.49 0.30
C PHE A 86 1.22 -1.87 1.05
N VAL A 87 1.84 -0.87 0.42
CA VAL A 87 2.91 -0.06 1.00
C VAL A 87 2.32 1.23 1.57
N SER A 88 2.39 1.38 2.90
CA SER A 88 2.16 2.65 3.60
C SER A 88 3.48 3.34 3.92
N ALA A 89 3.52 4.65 3.71
CA ALA A 89 4.64 5.49 4.12
C ALA A 89 4.80 5.55 5.64
N ARG A 90 3.73 5.35 6.40
CA ARG A 90 3.75 5.38 7.88
C ARG A 90 3.91 4.00 8.50
N HIS A 91 3.27 2.99 7.91
CA HIS A 91 3.20 1.64 8.50
C HIS A 91 4.07 0.61 7.77
N GLY A 92 4.76 1.00 6.70
CA GLY A 92 5.51 0.06 5.87
C GLY A 92 4.60 -0.87 5.10
N VAL A 93 5.04 -2.11 4.87
CA VAL A 93 4.27 -3.09 4.08
C VAL A 93 3.28 -3.83 4.95
N GLN A 94 2.02 -3.77 4.56
CA GLN A 94 0.91 -4.38 5.28
C GLN A 94 0.27 -5.47 4.43
N VAL A 95 -0.20 -6.53 5.07
CA VAL A 95 -0.99 -7.61 4.47
C VAL A 95 -2.34 -7.62 5.17
N TRP A 96 -3.41 -7.58 4.39
CA TRP A 96 -4.77 -7.62 4.91
C TRP A 96 -5.58 -8.68 4.21
N TYR A 97 -6.30 -9.49 4.98
CA TYR A 97 -7.19 -10.52 4.47
C TYR A 97 -8.63 -10.04 4.60
N ARG A 98 -9.41 -10.18 3.53
CA ARG A 98 -10.83 -9.89 3.52
C ARG A 98 -11.55 -10.98 4.30
N HIS A 99 -12.08 -10.62 5.45
CA HIS A 99 -12.93 -11.51 6.25
C HIS A 99 -13.98 -10.69 7.00
N ASP A 100 -15.14 -11.29 7.25
CA ASP A 100 -16.08 -10.77 8.24
C ASP A 100 -15.54 -11.12 9.63
N GLY A 101 -14.77 -10.19 10.19
CA GLY A 101 -14.17 -10.36 11.51
C GLY A 101 -15.15 -9.99 12.61
N ASN A 102 -15.22 -10.78 13.68
CA ASN A 102 -15.83 -10.30 14.91
C ASN A 102 -14.85 -9.34 15.60
N CYS A 103 -15.00 -8.05 15.33
CA CYS A 103 -14.18 -7.00 15.95
C CYS A 103 -14.57 -6.72 17.41
N ASP A 104 -15.69 -7.27 17.90
CA ASP A 104 -16.15 -7.08 19.28
C ASP A 104 -15.19 -7.75 20.27
N GLY A 105 -14.55 -6.94 21.11
CA GLY A 105 -13.56 -7.40 22.09
C GLY A 105 -12.13 -7.57 21.54
N CYS A 106 -11.86 -7.13 20.30
CA CYS A 106 -10.51 -7.17 19.74
C CYS A 106 -9.61 -6.10 20.38
N SER A 107 -8.54 -6.51 21.05
CA SER A 107 -7.56 -5.59 21.68
C SER A 107 -6.83 -4.67 20.69
N ARG A 108 -6.85 -5.03 19.39
CA ARG A 108 -6.21 -4.28 18.31
C ARG A 108 -7.18 -3.41 17.51
N PHE A 109 -8.42 -3.27 17.96
CA PHE A 109 -9.47 -2.52 17.25
C PHE A 109 -9.00 -1.13 16.81
N ASP A 110 -8.50 -0.32 17.75
CA ASP A 110 -8.07 1.05 17.48
C ASP A 110 -6.81 1.12 16.61
N GLU A 111 -5.92 0.13 16.70
CA GLU A 111 -4.72 0.04 15.87
C GLU A 111 -5.11 -0.24 14.42
N CYS A 112 -5.95 -1.24 14.20
CA CYS A 112 -6.50 -1.60 12.89
C CYS A 112 -7.25 -0.42 12.25
N LYS A 113 -8.14 0.22 13.03
CA LYS A 113 -8.87 1.40 12.59
C LYS A 113 -7.90 2.49 12.14
N ARG A 114 -6.93 2.85 13.00
CA ARG A 114 -5.94 3.90 12.71
C ARG A 114 -5.12 3.59 11.47
N LEU A 115 -4.67 2.35 11.30
CA LEU A 115 -3.90 1.93 10.14
C LEU A 115 -4.68 2.15 8.84
N LEU A 116 -5.93 1.67 8.79
CA LEU A 116 -6.79 1.81 7.61
C LEU A 116 -7.10 3.28 7.32
N ASP A 117 -7.44 4.04 8.35
CA ASP A 117 -7.72 5.48 8.26
C ASP A 117 -6.52 6.29 7.76
N GLU A 118 -5.33 5.99 8.28
CA GLU A 118 -4.10 6.68 7.89
C GLU A 118 -3.68 6.31 6.47
N TYR A 119 -3.83 5.04 6.08
CA TYR A 119 -3.52 4.61 4.72
C TYR A 119 -4.53 5.16 3.70
N ALA A 120 -5.83 5.17 4.01
CA ALA A 120 -6.85 5.75 3.14
C ALA A 120 -6.58 7.25 2.88
N ARG A 121 -6.27 8.01 3.93
CA ARG A 121 -5.83 9.41 3.81
C ARG A 121 -4.56 9.55 2.97
N GLU A 122 -3.61 8.63 3.14
CA GLU A 122 -2.35 8.61 2.39
C GLU A 122 -2.56 8.46 0.88
N ILE A 123 -3.59 7.72 0.45
CA ILE A 123 -3.92 7.52 -0.97
C ILE A 123 -5.03 8.46 -1.48
N GLY A 124 -5.47 9.42 -0.67
CA GLY A 124 -6.52 10.38 -1.04
C GLY A 124 -7.93 9.80 -1.10
N VAL A 125 -8.18 8.71 -0.38
CA VAL A 125 -9.49 8.04 -0.30
C VAL A 125 -10.16 8.37 1.03
N THR A 126 -11.43 8.78 0.97
CA THR A 126 -12.30 8.91 2.16
C THR A 126 -13.00 7.59 2.41
N LEU A 127 -12.99 7.10 3.66
CA LEU A 127 -13.79 5.97 4.11
C LEU A 127 -15.04 6.48 4.83
N GLU A 128 -16.20 5.93 4.49
CA GLU A 128 -17.52 6.29 5.04
C GLU A 128 -18.03 5.26 6.07
N GLY A 129 -17.37 4.11 6.19
CA GLY A 129 -17.77 3.01 7.07
C GLY A 129 -17.98 3.39 8.55
N SER A 130 -18.74 2.55 9.26
CA SER A 130 -19.24 2.77 10.65
C SER A 130 -18.15 2.91 11.73
N GLY A 131 -16.88 2.82 11.35
CA GLY A 131 -15.73 2.76 12.26
C GLY A 131 -15.32 1.34 12.64
N ASN A 132 -16.01 0.30 12.15
CA ASN A 132 -15.56 -1.09 12.24
C ASN A 132 -14.42 -1.35 11.23
N PRO A 133 -13.24 -1.83 11.66
CA PRO A 133 -12.12 -2.10 10.78
C PRO A 133 -12.40 -3.08 9.63
N SER A 134 -13.29 -4.06 9.83
CA SER A 134 -13.64 -5.02 8.77
C SER A 134 -14.40 -4.33 7.63
N GLU A 135 -15.38 -3.49 7.96
CA GLU A 135 -16.13 -2.69 6.98
C GLU A 135 -15.24 -1.65 6.30
N MET A 136 -14.39 -0.97 7.07
CA MET A 136 -13.43 0.00 6.53
C MET A 136 -12.44 -0.65 5.56
N ALA A 137 -11.99 -1.87 5.85
CA ALA A 137 -11.12 -2.60 4.95
C ALA A 137 -11.87 -2.99 3.68
N ASP A 138 -13.11 -3.46 3.77
CA ASP A 138 -13.92 -3.81 2.62
C ASP A 138 -14.14 -2.63 1.68
N GLU A 139 -14.45 -1.46 2.24
CA GLU A 139 -14.60 -0.21 1.48
C GLU A 139 -13.27 0.19 0.83
N LEU A 140 -12.17 0.14 1.58
CA LEU A 140 -10.83 0.45 1.07
C LEU A 140 -10.47 -0.45 -0.12
N PHE A 141 -10.78 -1.74 -0.05
CA PHE A 141 -10.47 -2.70 -1.11
C PHE A 141 -11.22 -2.34 -2.40
N HIS A 142 -12.53 -2.10 -2.33
CA HIS A 142 -13.33 -1.70 -3.49
C HIS A 142 -12.81 -0.41 -4.13
N LYS A 143 -12.40 0.58 -3.31
CA LYS A 143 -11.85 1.83 -3.85
C LYS A 143 -10.49 1.61 -4.51
N LEU A 144 -9.64 0.75 -3.94
CA LEU A 144 -8.35 0.40 -4.54
C LEU A 144 -8.49 -0.38 -5.85
N GLU A 145 -9.50 -1.25 -5.98
CA GLU A 145 -9.74 -1.99 -7.23
C GLU A 145 -10.02 -1.07 -8.42
N GLY A 146 -10.64 0.09 -8.18
CA GLY A 146 -10.90 1.12 -9.19
C GLY A 146 -9.70 2.03 -9.52
N ILE A 147 -8.64 2.01 -8.72
CA ILE A 147 -7.45 2.86 -8.86
C ILE A 147 -6.24 2.08 -9.40
N VAL A 148 -6.19 0.78 -9.14
CA VAL A 148 -5.15 -0.17 -9.58
C VAL A 148 -5.49 -0.70 -10.96
#